data_AF-A0A2S9F8W4-F1
#
_entry.id   AF-A0A2S9F8W4-F1
#
_cell.length_a   1.000
_cell.length_b   1.000
_cell.length_c   1.000
_cell.angle_alpha   90.00
_cell.angle_beta   90.00
_cell.angle_gamma   90.00
#
_symmetry.space_group_name_H-M   'P 1'
#
loop_
_entity.id
_entity.type
_entity.pdbx_description
1 polymer ?
#
loop_
_entity_poly.entity_id
_entity_poly.type
_entity_poly.pdbx_seq_one_letter_code
_entity_poly.pdbx_strand_id
1 'polypeptide(L)'
;MHADFDRCYRAVQSKDARFDGWFVTAVLTTKIYCRPSCPVRPPYARNMRFYPTAAAAQRAGFRACKRCRPDASPGSPEWNVRGDVVARTMRLIADGSVDRDGVTGLACRVGYTVRQLERLMQAEVGATPLSLARAQRTQMARVLIETTDMAFSDVAFAAGFSSIRQFNDTVRTVCDLTPTMLRSRARSRLGRDDAVGTGVMSLRLPTRTPFAYEGLFGHLAASAVPGVEEVRDGTYRRTLRLPHGNGIVSLRPHPDHVRCRLVLDDFRDLSTATARC
;
A
#
# COMPACT_ATOMS: atom_id res chain seq x y z
N MET A 1 -15.58 -6.02 12.52
CA MET A 1 -15.64 -7.07 11.47
C MET A 1 -14.69 -8.23 11.75
N HIS A 2 -13.38 -8.01 11.90
CA HIS A 2 -12.38 -9.10 12.04
C HIS A 2 -12.53 -9.99 13.30
N ALA A 3 -13.30 -9.56 14.31
CA ALA A 3 -13.54 -10.29 15.55
C ALA A 3 -14.63 -11.38 15.42
N ASP A 4 -15.49 -11.29 14.40
CA ASP A 4 -16.54 -12.27 14.13
C ASP A 4 -15.99 -13.34 13.17
N PHE A 5 -15.71 -14.52 13.72
CA PHE A 5 -15.13 -15.63 12.96
C PHE A 5 -16.04 -16.08 11.83
N ASP A 6 -17.33 -16.28 12.08
CA ASP A 6 -18.26 -16.85 11.10
C ASP A 6 -18.46 -15.90 9.92
N ARG A 7 -18.57 -14.60 10.20
CA ARG A 7 -18.68 -13.58 9.15
C ARG A 7 -17.41 -13.53 8.29
N CYS A 8 -16.24 -13.54 8.90
CA CYS A 8 -14.97 -13.56 8.17
C CYS A 8 -14.78 -14.85 7.38
N TYR A 9 -15.17 -15.99 7.95
CA TYR A 9 -15.07 -17.30 7.32
C TYR A 9 -15.96 -17.40 6.08
N ARG A 10 -17.22 -16.93 6.16
CA ARG A 10 -18.11 -16.86 4.99
C ARG A 10 -17.55 -15.97 3.89
N ALA A 11 -16.98 -14.82 4.23
CA ALA A 11 -16.35 -13.93 3.25
C ALA A 11 -15.15 -14.57 2.54
N VAL A 12 -14.35 -15.38 3.26
CA VAL A 12 -13.25 -16.16 2.66
C VAL A 12 -13.77 -17.28 1.78
N GLN A 13 -14.82 -17.99 2.21
CA GLN A 13 -15.42 -19.06 1.42
C GLN A 13 -16.00 -18.55 0.10
N SER A 14 -16.66 -17.39 0.11
CA SER A 14 -17.21 -16.75 -1.09
C SER A 14 -16.15 -16.11 -1.99
N LYS A 15 -14.90 -15.99 -1.51
CA LYS A 15 -13.79 -15.27 -2.18
C LYS A 15 -14.18 -13.86 -2.63
N ASP A 16 -14.99 -13.17 -1.83
CA ASP A 16 -15.55 -11.88 -2.20
C ASP A 16 -14.52 -10.74 -2.04
N ALA A 17 -14.15 -10.13 -3.17
CA ALA A 17 -13.15 -9.05 -3.23
C ALA A 17 -13.57 -7.78 -2.50
N ARG A 18 -14.85 -7.58 -2.21
CA ARG A 18 -15.34 -6.42 -1.44
C ARG A 18 -14.82 -6.40 -0.02
N PHE A 19 -14.45 -7.57 0.53
CA PHE A 19 -13.87 -7.69 1.87
C PHE A 19 -12.34 -7.53 1.88
N ASP A 20 -11.68 -7.42 0.72
CA ASP A 20 -10.24 -7.22 0.69
C ASP A 20 -9.85 -5.94 1.44
N GLY A 21 -8.85 -6.03 2.31
CA GLY A 21 -8.41 -4.91 3.15
C GLY A 21 -9.30 -4.56 4.35
N TRP A 22 -10.48 -5.16 4.50
CA TRP A 22 -11.24 -5.08 5.76
C TRP A 22 -10.60 -5.92 6.87
N PHE A 23 -10.03 -7.04 6.48
CA PHE A 23 -9.24 -7.93 7.33
C PHE A 23 -8.31 -8.77 6.45
N VAL A 24 -7.38 -9.47 7.09
CA VAL A 24 -6.55 -10.50 6.46
C VAL A 24 -6.74 -11.84 7.17
N THR A 25 -6.63 -12.92 6.40
CA THR A 25 -6.76 -14.29 6.89
C THR A 25 -5.38 -14.91 7.07
N ALA A 26 -4.99 -15.17 8.31
CA ALA A 26 -3.77 -15.85 8.69
C ALA A 26 -4.00 -17.36 8.82
N VAL A 27 -3.14 -18.14 8.19
CA VAL A 27 -3.18 -19.60 8.16
C VAL A 27 -2.16 -20.14 9.14
N LEU A 28 -2.62 -20.80 10.20
CA LEU A 28 -1.81 -21.24 11.33
C LEU A 28 -0.71 -22.24 10.93
N THR A 29 -1.05 -23.17 10.01
CA THR A 29 -0.17 -24.25 9.58
C THR A 29 0.99 -23.78 8.70
N THR A 30 0.74 -22.84 7.80
CA THR A 30 1.76 -22.34 6.85
C THR A 30 2.42 -21.05 7.32
N LYS A 31 1.90 -20.42 8.37
CA LYS A 31 2.27 -19.06 8.82
C LYS A 31 2.19 -18.03 7.69
N ILE A 32 1.17 -18.15 6.83
CA ILE A 32 0.92 -17.23 5.72
C ILE A 32 -0.36 -16.46 6.00
N TYR A 33 -0.39 -15.14 5.76
CA TYR A 33 -1.64 -14.39 5.68
C TYR A 33 -2.01 -14.07 4.23
N CYS A 34 -3.32 -14.02 3.97
CA CYS A 34 -3.97 -13.87 2.68
C CYS A 34 -5.07 -12.81 2.74
N ARG A 35 -5.48 -12.29 1.58
CA ARG A 35 -6.71 -11.51 1.45
C ARG A 35 -7.94 -12.44 1.41
N PRO A 36 -9.14 -11.97 1.79
CA PRO A 36 -10.37 -12.76 1.73
C PRO A 36 -10.64 -13.38 0.35
N SER A 37 -10.42 -12.63 -0.74
CA SER A 37 -10.62 -13.14 -2.10
C SER A 37 -9.45 -13.94 -2.69
N CYS A 38 -8.58 -14.49 -1.84
CA CYS A 38 -7.43 -15.27 -2.30
C CYS A 38 -7.90 -16.44 -3.20
N PRO A 39 -7.31 -16.62 -4.41
CA PRO A 39 -7.74 -17.67 -5.32
C PRO A 39 -7.38 -19.07 -4.80
N VAL A 40 -6.39 -19.18 -3.90
CA VAL A 40 -5.93 -20.43 -3.29
C VAL A 40 -7.09 -21.08 -2.52
N ARG A 41 -7.14 -22.43 -2.53
CA ARG A 41 -8.12 -23.19 -1.76
C ARG A 41 -8.10 -22.75 -0.28
N PRO A 42 -9.23 -22.32 0.28
CA PRO A 42 -9.30 -21.95 1.69
C PRO A 42 -8.88 -23.13 2.59
N PRO A 43 -8.05 -22.91 3.63
CA PRO A 43 -7.74 -23.95 4.61
C PRO A 43 -8.97 -24.34 5.45
N TYR A 44 -8.81 -25.36 6.31
CA TYR A 44 -9.83 -25.69 7.30
C TYR A 44 -10.05 -24.53 8.29
N ALA A 45 -11.30 -24.34 8.72
CA ALA A 45 -11.68 -23.28 9.67
C ALA A 45 -10.78 -23.24 10.92
N ARG A 46 -10.47 -24.41 11.50
CA ARG A 46 -9.57 -24.56 12.66
C ARG A 46 -8.15 -24.00 12.46
N ASN A 47 -7.70 -23.89 11.20
CA ASN A 47 -6.38 -23.39 10.84
C ASN A 47 -6.40 -21.91 10.43
N MET A 48 -7.53 -21.22 10.59
CA MET A 48 -7.69 -19.82 10.23
C MET A 48 -7.72 -18.92 11.46
N ARG A 49 -7.09 -17.76 11.33
CA ARG A 49 -7.22 -16.64 12.26
C ARG A 49 -7.35 -15.36 11.46
N PHE A 50 -8.09 -14.38 11.96
CA PHE A 50 -8.30 -13.12 11.26
C PHE A 50 -7.58 -11.98 12.00
N TYR A 51 -7.03 -11.05 11.22
CA TYR A 51 -6.39 -9.84 11.72
C TYR A 51 -6.96 -8.61 11.01
N PRO A 52 -7.08 -7.46 11.69
CA PRO A 52 -7.59 -6.24 11.07
C PRO A 52 -6.69 -5.75 9.93
N THR A 53 -5.37 -5.96 10.03
CA THR A 53 -4.40 -5.44 9.08
C THR A 53 -3.30 -6.41 8.74
N ALA A 54 -2.66 -6.19 7.57
CA ALA A 54 -1.43 -6.87 7.20
C ALA A 54 -0.33 -6.66 8.26
N ALA A 55 -0.19 -5.44 8.79
CA ALA A 55 0.79 -5.14 9.84
C ALA A 55 0.53 -5.93 11.14
N ALA A 56 -0.74 -6.10 11.53
CA ALA A 56 -1.10 -6.92 12.69
C ALA A 56 -0.75 -8.41 12.47
N ALA A 57 -1.02 -8.93 11.27
CA ALA A 57 -0.64 -10.31 10.92
C ALA A 57 0.89 -10.52 10.86
N GLN A 58 1.63 -9.57 10.29
CA GLN A 58 3.09 -9.60 10.24
C GLN A 58 3.70 -9.61 11.64
N ARG A 59 3.20 -8.76 12.54
CA ARG A 59 3.61 -8.75 13.94
C ARG A 59 3.33 -10.05 14.67
N ALA A 60 2.28 -10.75 14.29
CA ALA A 60 1.96 -12.07 14.83
C ALA A 60 2.79 -13.21 14.19
N GLY A 61 3.79 -12.88 13.36
CA GLY A 61 4.73 -13.83 12.76
C GLY A 61 4.24 -14.49 11.47
N PHE A 62 3.21 -13.93 10.82
CA PHE A 62 2.74 -14.42 9.53
C PHE A 62 3.40 -13.67 8.37
N ARG A 63 3.78 -14.38 7.32
CA ARG A 63 4.30 -13.79 6.08
C ARG A 63 3.21 -13.58 5.03
N ALA A 64 3.39 -12.62 4.13
CA ALA A 64 2.42 -12.34 3.09
C ALA A 64 2.33 -13.49 2.08
N CYS A 65 1.11 -13.81 1.65
CA CYS A 65 0.89 -14.75 0.56
C CYS A 65 1.49 -14.23 -0.75
N LYS A 66 2.37 -15.02 -1.36
CA LYS A 66 3.04 -14.69 -2.62
C LYS A 66 2.08 -14.68 -3.82
N ARG A 67 0.88 -15.28 -3.68
CA ARG A 67 -0.13 -15.39 -4.74
C ARG A 67 -1.11 -14.21 -4.74
N CYS A 68 -1.78 -13.96 -3.61
CA CYS A 68 -2.79 -12.91 -3.52
C CYS A 68 -2.26 -11.54 -3.07
N ARG A 69 -0.99 -11.48 -2.62
CA ARG A 69 -0.28 -10.24 -2.27
C ARG A 69 -1.12 -9.29 -1.38
N PRO A 70 -1.55 -9.75 -0.19
CA PRO A 70 -2.40 -8.96 0.70
C PRO A 70 -1.71 -7.71 1.25
N ASP A 71 -0.37 -7.67 1.21
CA ASP A 71 0.46 -6.50 1.46
C ASP A 71 0.24 -5.35 0.46
N ALA A 72 -0.21 -5.67 -0.76
CA ALA A 72 -0.54 -4.70 -1.80
C ALA A 72 -2.01 -4.24 -1.78
N SER A 73 -2.85 -4.86 -0.95
CA SER A 73 -4.27 -4.47 -0.88
C SER A 73 -4.39 -3.12 -0.17
N PRO A 74 -5.23 -2.19 -0.67
CA PRO A 74 -5.59 -1.00 0.08
C PRO A 74 -6.09 -1.38 1.48
N GLY A 75 -5.68 -0.64 2.52
CA GLY A 75 -6.20 -0.79 3.88
C GLY A 75 -7.72 -0.53 3.95
N SER A 76 -8.35 -0.75 5.11
CA SER A 76 -9.83 -0.70 5.26
C SER A 76 -10.44 0.55 4.63
N PRO A 77 -11.54 0.44 3.84
CA PRO A 77 -12.22 1.59 3.25
C PRO A 77 -12.68 2.60 4.29
N GLU A 78 -13.02 2.12 5.50
CA GLU A 78 -13.54 2.97 6.56
C GLU A 78 -12.57 4.09 6.94
N TRP A 79 -11.26 3.86 6.84
CA TRP A 79 -10.27 4.88 7.19
C TRP A 79 -10.17 6.01 6.17
N ASN A 80 -10.76 5.87 4.98
CA ASN A 80 -10.81 6.94 4.00
C ASN A 80 -11.93 7.94 4.33
N VAL A 81 -12.99 7.48 4.99
CA VAL A 81 -14.21 8.27 5.23
C VAL A 81 -14.30 8.73 6.69
N ARG A 82 -13.88 7.90 7.64
CA ARG A 82 -13.99 8.20 9.07
C ARG A 82 -13.13 9.42 9.43
N GLY A 83 -13.72 10.30 10.26
CA GLY A 83 -13.08 11.51 10.78
C GLY A 83 -12.32 11.30 12.09
N ASP A 84 -12.31 10.09 12.66
CA ASP A 84 -11.65 9.85 13.94
C ASP A 84 -10.11 9.84 13.84
N VAL A 85 -9.48 9.83 15.02
CA VAL A 85 -8.03 9.87 15.17
C VAL A 85 -7.32 8.68 14.51
N VAL A 86 -7.88 7.48 14.54
CA VAL A 86 -7.25 6.29 13.95
C VAL A 86 -7.26 6.41 12.43
N ALA A 87 -8.40 6.77 11.84
CA ALA A 87 -8.52 6.99 10.41
C ALA A 87 -7.59 8.13 9.93
N ARG A 88 -7.56 9.25 10.65
CA ARG A 88 -6.63 10.36 10.36
C ARG A 88 -5.17 9.92 10.47
N THR A 89 -4.83 9.13 11.48
CA THR A 89 -3.47 8.59 11.67
C THR A 89 -3.09 7.67 10.52
N MET A 90 -3.99 6.78 10.09
CA MET A 90 -3.75 5.89 8.94
C MET A 90 -3.49 6.68 7.65
N ARG A 91 -4.24 7.76 7.39
CA ARG A 91 -3.99 8.65 6.23
C ARG A 91 -2.65 9.36 6.33
N LEU A 92 -2.26 9.84 7.51
CA LEU A 92 -0.96 10.49 7.72
C LEU A 92 0.21 9.50 7.60
N ILE A 93 0.05 8.25 8.05
CA ILE A 93 1.03 7.18 7.83
C ILE A 93 1.16 6.93 6.33
N ALA A 94 0.03 6.77 5.62
CA ALA A 94 0.02 6.56 4.17
C ALA A 94 0.72 7.71 3.42
N ASP A 95 0.51 8.96 3.84
CA ASP A 95 1.19 10.15 3.31
C ASP A 95 2.69 10.22 3.67
N GLY A 96 3.23 9.28 4.45
CA GLY A 96 4.65 9.22 4.81
C GLY A 96 5.04 10.07 6.03
N SER A 97 4.08 10.51 6.85
CA SER A 97 4.35 11.38 8.00
C SER A 97 5.29 10.74 9.05
N VAL A 98 5.23 9.42 9.23
CA VAL A 98 6.11 8.70 10.17
C VAL A 98 7.56 8.70 9.68
N ASP A 99 7.76 8.64 8.36
CA ASP A 99 9.10 8.59 7.79
C ASP A 99 9.78 9.96 7.86
N ARG A 100 8.99 11.04 7.77
CA ARG A 100 9.48 12.42 7.86
C ARG A 100 9.67 12.92 9.29
N ASP A 101 8.69 12.73 10.17
CA ASP A 101 8.73 13.34 11.51
C ASP A 101 8.83 12.33 12.66
N GLY A 102 8.87 11.04 12.34
CA GLY A 102 8.74 9.98 13.33
C GLY A 102 7.35 9.89 13.97
N VAL A 103 7.23 8.97 14.93
CA VAL A 103 5.97 8.73 15.66
C VAL A 103 5.63 9.92 16.56
N THR A 104 6.63 10.61 17.10
CA THR A 104 6.45 11.81 17.94
C THR A 104 5.80 12.95 17.16
N GLY A 105 6.31 13.26 15.96
CA GLY A 105 5.71 14.28 15.10
C GLY A 105 4.30 13.91 14.66
N LEU A 106 4.08 12.65 14.27
CA LEU A 106 2.74 12.15 13.97
C LEU A 106 1.76 12.36 15.14
N ALA A 107 2.16 12.00 16.36
CA ALA A 107 1.35 12.15 17.57
C ALA A 107 1.00 13.62 17.85
N CYS A 108 1.97 14.53 17.69
CA CYS A 108 1.75 15.96 17.80
C CYS A 108 0.71 16.47 16.78
N ARG A 109 0.81 16.08 15.50
CA ARG A 109 -0.14 16.49 14.45
C ARG A 109 -1.59 16.07 14.71
N VAL A 110 -1.79 14.95 15.40
CA VAL A 110 -3.14 14.45 15.76
C VAL A 110 -3.60 14.90 17.15
N GLY A 111 -2.76 15.58 17.92
CA GLY A 111 -3.11 16.13 19.24
C GLY A 111 -3.09 15.12 20.39
N TYR A 112 -2.25 14.07 20.29
CA TYR A 112 -2.15 13.01 21.31
C TYR A 112 -0.71 12.78 21.75
N THR A 113 -0.54 12.21 22.95
CA THR A 113 0.74 11.64 23.35
C THR A 113 1.03 10.37 22.55
N VAL A 114 2.32 10.06 22.32
CA VAL A 114 2.74 8.84 21.61
C VAL A 114 2.12 7.59 22.24
N ARG A 115 2.17 7.46 23.57
CA ARG A 115 1.59 6.33 24.30
C ARG A 115 0.10 6.17 24.06
N GLN A 116 -0.67 7.26 24.08
CA GLN A 116 -2.10 7.21 23.86
C GLN A 116 -2.44 6.86 22.41
N LEU A 117 -1.69 7.41 21.45
CA LEU A 117 -1.83 7.07 20.04
C LEU A 117 -1.53 5.60 19.78
N GLU A 118 -0.43 5.07 20.33
CA GLU A 118 -0.07 3.66 20.20
C GLU A 118 -1.13 2.74 20.78
N ARG A 119 -1.72 3.08 21.93
CA ARG A 119 -2.81 2.33 22.54
C ARG A 119 -4.05 2.28 21.64
N LEU A 120 -4.45 3.42 21.09
CA LEU A 120 -5.61 3.50 20.18
C LEU A 120 -5.39 2.70 18.90
N MET A 121 -4.22 2.85 18.28
CA MET A 121 -3.85 2.13 17.06
C MET A 121 -3.72 0.63 17.31
N GLN A 122 -3.16 0.22 18.45
CA GLN A 122 -3.08 -1.18 18.83
C GLN A 122 -4.46 -1.81 19.03
N ALA A 123 -5.41 -1.07 19.63
CA ALA A 123 -6.76 -1.56 19.89
C ALA A 123 -7.58 -1.71 18.61
N GLU A 124 -7.55 -0.73 17.71
CA GLU A 124 -8.39 -0.73 16.50
C GLU A 124 -7.73 -1.43 15.30
N VAL A 125 -6.44 -1.22 15.11
CA VAL A 125 -5.68 -1.61 13.91
C VAL A 125 -4.77 -2.82 14.18
N GLY A 126 -4.63 -3.22 15.44
CA GLY A 126 -3.78 -4.35 15.84
C GLY A 126 -2.27 -4.07 15.71
N ALA A 127 -1.88 -2.84 15.37
CA ALA A 127 -0.50 -2.46 15.06
C ALA A 127 -0.17 -1.05 15.56
N THR A 128 1.10 -0.81 15.93
CA THR A 128 1.57 0.54 16.28
C THR A 128 1.83 1.36 15.01
N PRO A 129 1.86 2.70 15.08
CA PRO A 129 2.17 3.56 13.93
C PRO A 129 3.47 3.18 13.23
N LEU A 130 4.53 2.90 14.00
CA LEU A 130 5.82 2.48 13.43
C LEU A 130 5.73 1.14 12.69
N SER A 131 4.93 0.20 13.20
CA SER A 131 4.74 -1.10 12.55
C SER A 131 4.00 -0.97 11.22
N LEU A 132 3.01 -0.07 11.17
CA LEU A 132 2.27 0.25 9.96
C LEU A 132 3.16 0.93 8.92
N ALA A 133 3.97 1.92 9.34
CA ALA A 133 4.95 2.56 8.47
C ALA A 133 5.97 1.56 7.90
N ARG A 134 6.52 0.66 8.73
CA ARG A 134 7.45 -0.39 8.26
C ARG A 134 6.81 -1.33 7.23
N ALA A 135 5.55 -1.72 7.44
CA ALA A 135 4.82 -2.53 6.47
C ALA A 135 4.66 -1.79 5.13
N GLN A 136 4.32 -0.50 5.17
CA GLN A 136 4.20 0.35 3.99
C GLN A 136 5.53 0.52 3.24
N ARG A 137 6.64 0.79 3.94
CA ARG A 137 7.98 0.88 3.33
C ARG A 137 8.35 -0.39 2.58
N THR A 138 8.09 -1.54 3.21
CA THR A 138 8.38 -2.85 2.60
C THR A 138 7.55 -3.06 1.33
N GLN A 139 6.27 -2.68 1.36
CA GLN A 139 5.41 -2.75 0.20
C GLN A 139 5.88 -1.82 -0.93
N MET A 140 6.24 -0.57 -0.61
CA MET A 140 6.76 0.39 -1.59
C MET A 140 8.06 -0.12 -2.23
N ALA A 141 9.01 -0.56 -1.40
CA ALA A 141 10.25 -1.19 -1.86
C ALA A 141 9.97 -2.34 -2.83
N ARG A 142 9.04 -3.23 -2.50
CA ARG A 142 8.68 -4.35 -3.36
C ARG A 142 8.09 -3.88 -4.69
N VAL A 143 7.15 -2.95 -4.67
CA VAL A 143 6.55 -2.40 -5.90
C VAL A 143 7.64 -1.83 -6.79
N LEU A 144 8.55 -1.03 -6.23
CA LEU A 144 9.68 -0.46 -6.95
C LEU A 144 10.61 -1.53 -7.55
N ILE A 145 10.99 -2.53 -6.77
CA ILE A 145 11.85 -3.63 -7.26
C ILE A 145 11.20 -4.38 -8.42
N GLU A 146 9.89 -4.62 -8.33
CA GLU A 146 9.14 -5.42 -9.31
C GLU A 146 8.73 -4.63 -10.56
N THR A 147 8.57 -3.30 -10.48
CA THR A 147 8.01 -2.47 -11.56
C THR A 147 9.00 -1.49 -12.17
N THR A 148 10.18 -1.30 -11.58
CA THR A 148 11.17 -0.34 -12.06
C THR A 148 12.59 -0.93 -12.12
N ASP A 149 13.42 -0.30 -12.94
CA ASP A 149 14.84 -0.64 -13.11
C ASP A 149 15.78 0.23 -12.26
N MET A 150 15.25 0.99 -11.29
CA MET A 150 16.03 1.85 -10.39
C MET A 150 17.18 1.10 -9.70
N ALA A 151 18.26 1.81 -9.37
CA ALA A 151 19.29 1.24 -8.51
C ALA A 151 18.71 0.89 -7.13
N PHE A 152 19.18 -0.22 -6.52
CA PHE A 152 18.63 -0.65 -5.23
C PHE A 152 18.86 0.38 -4.10
N SER A 153 19.91 1.22 -4.22
CA SER A 153 20.11 2.38 -3.34
C SER A 153 18.92 3.33 -3.41
N ASP A 154 18.52 3.71 -4.61
CA ASP A 154 17.46 4.69 -4.85
C ASP A 154 16.10 4.11 -4.44
N VAL A 155 15.90 2.82 -4.70
CA VAL A 155 14.72 2.10 -4.20
C VAL A 155 14.63 2.13 -2.68
N ALA A 156 15.73 1.91 -1.97
CA ALA A 156 15.74 1.92 -0.51
C ALA A 156 15.32 3.30 0.03
N PHE A 157 15.89 4.37 -0.52
CA PHE A 157 15.56 5.74 -0.08
C PHE A 157 14.15 6.17 -0.51
N ALA A 158 13.72 5.87 -1.73
CA ALA A 158 12.36 6.15 -2.21
C ALA A 158 11.29 5.39 -1.42
N ALA A 159 11.64 4.21 -0.90
CA ALA A 159 10.78 3.42 -0.02
C ALA A 159 10.85 3.84 1.46
N GLY A 160 11.61 4.86 1.83
CA GLY A 160 11.68 5.40 3.21
C GLY A 160 12.61 4.64 4.15
N PHE A 161 13.55 3.83 3.64
CA PHE A 161 14.59 3.21 4.47
C PHE A 161 15.74 4.18 4.72
N SER A 162 16.22 4.23 5.97
CA SER A 162 17.39 5.03 6.33
C SER A 162 18.72 4.33 6.03
N SER A 163 18.68 3.04 5.67
CA SER A 163 19.88 2.24 5.38
C SER A 163 19.58 1.14 4.36
N ILE A 164 20.51 0.96 3.42
CA ILE A 164 20.49 -0.14 2.44
C ILE A 164 20.56 -1.51 3.14
N ARG A 165 21.29 -1.61 4.25
CA ARG A 165 21.37 -2.86 5.03
C ARG A 165 20.01 -3.23 5.62
N GLN A 166 19.35 -2.26 6.25
CA GLN A 166 18.01 -2.45 6.79
C GLN A 166 16.99 -2.82 5.69
N PHE A 167 17.09 -2.15 4.54
CA PHE A 167 16.29 -2.48 3.36
C PHE A 167 16.49 -3.94 2.93
N ASN A 168 17.73 -4.36 2.72
CA ASN A 168 18.04 -5.73 2.29
C ASN A 168 17.54 -6.78 3.30
N ASP A 169 17.76 -6.54 4.59
CA ASP A 169 17.32 -7.45 5.66
C ASP A 169 15.79 -7.52 5.73
N THR A 170 15.11 -6.39 5.59
CA THR A 170 13.63 -6.33 5.62
C THR A 170 13.01 -7.02 4.41
N VAL A 171 13.52 -6.75 3.20
CA VAL A 171 13.03 -7.41 1.97
C VAL A 171 13.24 -8.91 2.05
N ARG A 172 14.42 -9.37 2.49
CA ARG A 172 14.70 -10.79 2.67
C ARG A 172 13.75 -11.44 3.67
N THR A 173 13.50 -10.78 4.79
CA THR A 173 12.63 -11.29 5.87
C THR A 173 11.16 -11.36 5.44
N VAL A 174 10.66 -10.35 4.74
CA VAL A 174 9.22 -10.26 4.40
C VAL A 174 8.89 -11.02 3.10
N CYS A 175 9.81 -11.05 2.14
CA CYS A 175 9.56 -11.65 0.81
C CYS A 175 10.16 -13.06 0.63
N ASP A 176 11.01 -13.54 1.55
CA ASP A 176 11.92 -14.70 1.39
C ASP A 176 12.76 -14.65 0.10
N LEU A 177 13.08 -13.46 -0.39
CA LEU A 177 13.84 -13.26 -1.61
C LEU A 177 14.77 -12.07 -1.43
N THR A 178 15.93 -12.12 -2.07
CA THR A 178 16.78 -10.93 -2.20
C THR A 178 16.14 -9.94 -3.18
N PRO A 179 16.44 -8.63 -3.08
CA PRO A 179 15.97 -7.64 -4.04
C PRO A 179 16.26 -8.03 -5.50
N THR A 180 17.45 -8.59 -5.77
CA THR A 180 17.85 -9.08 -7.10
C THR A 180 16.96 -10.22 -7.60
N MET A 181 16.69 -11.23 -6.77
CA MET A 181 15.81 -12.36 -7.15
C MET A 181 14.37 -11.90 -7.37
N LEU A 182 13.91 -10.93 -6.58
CA LEU A 182 12.58 -10.35 -6.70
C LEU A 182 12.42 -9.62 -8.05
N ARG A 183 13.40 -8.82 -8.46
CA ARG A 183 13.42 -8.15 -9.78
C ARG A 183 13.46 -9.14 -10.93
N SER A 184 14.34 -10.15 -10.86
CA SER A 184 14.44 -11.19 -11.90
C SER A 184 13.12 -11.96 -12.09
N ARG A 185 12.44 -12.30 -10.99
CA ARG A 185 11.11 -12.93 -11.03
C ARG A 185 10.02 -12.02 -11.56
N ALA A 186 10.13 -10.72 -11.37
CA ALA A 186 9.17 -9.77 -11.91
C ALA A 186 9.34 -9.60 -13.43
N ARG A 187 10.58 -9.45 -13.90
CA ARG A 187 10.91 -9.35 -15.34
C ARG A 187 10.44 -10.56 -16.15
N SER A 188 10.57 -11.77 -15.59
CA SER A 188 10.07 -13.00 -16.23
C SER A 188 8.53 -13.11 -16.28
N ARG A 189 7.81 -12.36 -15.44
CA ARG A 189 6.34 -12.35 -15.40
C ARG A 189 5.69 -11.22 -16.19
N LEU A 190 6.34 -10.06 -16.24
CA LEU A 190 5.72 -8.83 -16.74
C LEU A 190 5.98 -8.58 -18.24
N GLY A 191 6.88 -9.33 -18.88
CA GLY A 191 7.32 -8.96 -20.23
C GLY A 191 8.11 -7.65 -20.20
N ARG A 192 9.01 -7.43 -21.17
CA ARG A 192 9.69 -6.15 -21.31
C ARG A 192 8.73 -5.17 -21.97
N ASP A 193 7.98 -4.40 -21.19
CA ASP A 193 7.30 -3.21 -21.70
C ASP A 193 7.73 -1.97 -20.92
N ASP A 194 8.21 -0.99 -21.69
CA ASP A 194 8.63 0.37 -21.38
C ASP A 194 9.73 0.56 -20.32
N ALA A 195 10.97 0.60 -20.79
CA ALA A 195 12.06 1.29 -20.10
C ALA A 195 11.70 2.78 -20.00
N VAL A 196 11.40 3.23 -18.78
CA VAL A 196 11.04 4.63 -18.51
C VAL A 196 12.31 5.43 -18.25
N GLY A 197 12.46 6.57 -18.94
CA GLY A 197 13.59 7.49 -18.79
C GLY A 197 13.71 8.09 -17.37
N THR A 198 14.88 8.61 -17.07
CA THR A 198 15.24 9.26 -15.79
C THR A 198 14.19 10.30 -15.37
N GLY A 199 13.65 10.14 -14.16
CA GLY A 199 12.68 11.07 -13.55
C GLY A 199 11.21 10.70 -13.74
N VAL A 200 10.89 9.72 -14.58
CA VAL A 200 9.52 9.24 -14.79
C VAL A 200 9.36 7.82 -14.24
N MET A 201 8.28 7.57 -13.51
CA MET A 201 7.98 6.26 -12.91
C MET A 201 6.60 5.79 -13.33
N SER A 202 6.47 4.54 -13.75
CA SER A 202 5.18 3.92 -14.07
C SER A 202 4.81 2.88 -13.01
N LEU A 203 3.69 3.07 -12.34
CA LEU A 203 3.15 2.21 -11.29
C LEU A 203 1.77 1.67 -11.70
N ARG A 204 1.48 0.44 -11.30
CA ARG A 204 0.14 -0.16 -11.39
C ARG A 204 -0.53 -0.04 -10.02
N LEU A 205 -1.42 0.94 -9.85
CA LEU A 205 -2.11 1.14 -8.58
C LEU A 205 -3.30 0.18 -8.46
N PRO A 206 -3.32 -0.73 -7.49
CA PRO A 206 -4.43 -1.65 -7.31
C PRO A 206 -5.69 -0.91 -6.84
N THR A 207 -6.85 -1.32 -7.36
CA THR A 207 -8.14 -0.74 -7.01
C THR A 207 -8.99 -1.73 -6.23
N ARG A 208 -9.96 -1.22 -5.47
CA ARG A 208 -10.99 -2.05 -4.83
C ARG A 208 -12.07 -2.35 -5.87
N THR A 209 -12.36 -3.64 -6.08
CA THR A 209 -13.39 -4.06 -7.03
C THR A 209 -14.74 -4.26 -6.33
N PRO A 210 -15.87 -3.92 -6.98
CA PRO A 210 -15.98 -3.29 -8.30
C PRO A 210 -15.49 -1.83 -8.30
N PHE A 211 -14.76 -1.45 -9.35
CA PHE A 211 -14.16 -0.12 -9.47
C PHE A 211 -14.96 0.71 -10.49
N ALA A 212 -15.77 1.65 -10.01
CA ALA A 212 -16.60 2.53 -10.84
C ALA A 212 -15.76 3.68 -11.46
N TYR A 213 -14.77 3.32 -12.27
CA TYR A 213 -13.77 4.28 -12.77
C TYR A 213 -14.36 5.35 -13.69
N GLU A 214 -15.40 5.04 -14.47
CA GLU A 214 -16.03 5.99 -15.39
C GLU A 214 -16.62 7.18 -14.64
N GLY A 215 -17.38 6.91 -13.57
CA GLY A 215 -17.95 7.96 -12.72
C GLY A 215 -16.89 8.78 -11.99
N LEU A 216 -15.86 8.12 -11.44
CA LEU A 216 -14.77 8.78 -10.73
C LEU A 216 -13.96 9.71 -11.65
N PHE A 217 -13.49 9.19 -12.80
CA PHE A 217 -12.70 9.98 -13.74
C PHE A 217 -13.55 11.00 -14.49
N GLY A 218 -14.84 10.74 -14.70
CA GLY A 218 -15.79 11.72 -15.20
C GLY A 218 -15.94 12.91 -14.24
N HIS A 219 -16.04 12.64 -12.93
CA HIS A 219 -16.10 13.70 -11.91
C HIS A 219 -14.79 14.52 -11.84
N LEU A 220 -13.63 13.85 -11.89
CA LEU A 220 -12.32 14.51 -11.95
C LEU A 220 -12.18 15.39 -13.20
N ALA A 221 -12.67 14.92 -14.36
CA ALA A 221 -12.67 15.70 -15.58
C ALA A 221 -13.59 16.92 -15.50
N ALA A 222 -14.80 16.75 -14.96
CA ALA A 222 -15.77 17.82 -14.81
C ALA A 222 -15.35 18.89 -13.78
N SER A 223 -14.51 18.50 -12.81
CA SER A 223 -14.07 19.36 -11.71
C SER A 223 -12.61 19.83 -11.86
N ALA A 224 -12.01 19.62 -13.02
CA ALA A 224 -10.59 19.90 -13.25
C ALA A 224 -10.28 21.39 -13.10
N VAL A 225 -9.29 21.71 -12.26
CA VAL A 225 -8.83 23.08 -12.02
C VAL A 225 -7.87 23.53 -13.14
N PRO A 226 -8.22 24.56 -13.95
CA PRO A 226 -7.37 25.02 -15.05
C PRO A 226 -5.95 25.42 -14.58
N GLY A 227 -4.93 24.95 -15.29
CA GLY A 227 -3.52 25.21 -14.98
C GLY A 227 -2.93 24.32 -13.88
N VAL A 228 -3.75 23.57 -13.14
CA VAL A 228 -3.30 22.61 -12.12
C VAL A 228 -3.61 21.17 -12.55
N GLU A 229 -4.74 20.98 -13.23
CA GLU A 229 -5.27 19.70 -13.64
C GLU A 229 -5.66 19.74 -15.13
N GLU A 230 -5.44 18.64 -15.84
CA GLU A 230 -5.89 18.47 -17.22
C GLU A 230 -6.42 17.05 -17.45
N VAL A 231 -7.39 16.90 -18.35
CA VAL A 231 -7.78 15.59 -18.87
C VAL A 231 -7.58 15.60 -20.38
N ARG A 232 -6.74 14.70 -20.86
CA ARG A 232 -6.45 14.50 -22.28
C ARG A 232 -6.35 13.01 -22.59
N ASP A 233 -6.96 12.57 -23.68
CA ASP A 233 -6.91 11.18 -24.17
C ASP A 233 -7.25 10.13 -23.11
N GLY A 234 -8.28 10.40 -22.30
CA GLY A 234 -8.71 9.51 -21.20
C GLY A 234 -7.69 9.38 -20.05
N THR A 235 -6.71 10.29 -19.98
CA THR A 235 -5.72 10.38 -18.91
C THR A 235 -5.93 11.67 -18.14
N TYR A 236 -6.17 11.54 -16.84
CA TYR A 236 -6.21 12.69 -15.92
C TYR A 236 -4.79 12.99 -15.45
N ARG A 237 -4.38 14.25 -15.49
CA ARG A 237 -3.09 14.70 -14.98
C ARG A 237 -3.25 15.85 -14.02
N ARG A 238 -2.36 15.92 -13.03
CA ARG A 238 -2.29 17.07 -12.14
C ARG A 238 -0.90 17.26 -11.56
N THR A 239 -0.65 18.46 -11.07
CA THR A 239 0.52 18.76 -10.26
C THR A 239 0.32 18.31 -8.80
N LEU A 240 1.44 18.00 -8.13
CA LEU A 240 1.51 17.60 -6.74
C LEU A 240 2.55 18.49 -6.05
N ARG A 241 2.15 19.15 -4.96
CA ARG A 241 3.09 19.79 -4.04
C ARG A 241 3.57 18.75 -3.04
N LEU A 242 4.84 18.37 -3.09
CA LEU A 242 5.40 17.28 -2.29
C LEU A 242 6.41 17.83 -1.25
N PRO A 243 6.80 17.03 -0.24
CA PRO A 243 7.71 17.49 0.80
C PRO A 243 9.08 17.99 0.32
N HIS A 244 9.66 17.39 -0.71
CA HIS A 244 11.01 17.70 -1.20
C HIS A 244 11.01 18.41 -2.57
N GLY A 245 9.84 18.67 -3.15
CA GLY A 245 9.71 19.35 -4.44
C GLY A 245 8.29 19.28 -4.98
N ASN A 246 8.16 19.36 -6.30
CA ASN A 246 6.90 19.15 -6.98
C ASN A 246 6.92 17.81 -7.73
N GLY A 247 5.73 17.40 -8.17
CA GLY A 247 5.58 16.29 -9.07
C GLY A 247 4.39 16.47 -10.00
N ILE A 248 4.36 15.68 -11.06
CA ILE A 248 3.23 15.57 -11.97
C ILE A 248 2.78 14.11 -11.95
N VAL A 249 1.50 13.89 -11.71
CA VAL A 249 0.88 12.58 -11.84
C VAL A 249 0.03 12.52 -13.09
N SER A 250 0.09 11.40 -13.81
CA SER A 250 -0.87 11.01 -14.84
C SER A 250 -1.54 9.71 -14.45
N LEU A 251 -2.86 9.71 -14.38
CA LEU A 251 -3.70 8.57 -14.00
C LEU A 251 -4.54 8.16 -15.21
N ARG A 252 -4.40 6.90 -15.62
CA ARG A 252 -5.24 6.29 -16.65
C ARG A 252 -6.01 5.12 -16.04
N PRO A 253 -7.36 5.16 -16.06
CA PRO A 253 -8.16 4.09 -15.47
C PRO A 253 -8.13 2.84 -16.35
N HIS A 254 -8.14 1.69 -15.67
CA HIS A 254 -8.45 0.38 -16.23
C HIS A 254 -9.45 -0.33 -15.29
N PRO A 255 -10.15 -1.38 -15.75
CA PRO A 255 -11.20 -2.03 -14.93
C PRO A 255 -10.72 -2.60 -13.59
N ASP A 256 -9.46 -3.01 -13.48
CA ASP A 256 -8.90 -3.67 -12.30
C ASP A 256 -7.77 -2.87 -11.61
N HIS A 257 -7.31 -1.77 -12.21
CA HIS A 257 -6.22 -0.95 -11.69
C HIS A 257 -6.22 0.46 -12.28
N VAL A 258 -5.42 1.37 -11.71
CA VAL A 258 -5.09 2.65 -12.34
C VAL A 258 -3.62 2.62 -12.75
N ARG A 259 -3.32 2.87 -14.03
CA ARG A 259 -1.94 3.10 -14.47
C ARG A 259 -1.56 4.52 -14.05
N CYS A 260 -0.57 4.60 -13.17
CA CYS A 260 -0.07 5.86 -12.63
C CYS A 260 1.33 6.13 -13.18
N ARG A 261 1.52 7.29 -13.79
CA ARG A 261 2.82 7.78 -14.23
C ARG A 261 3.19 9.02 -13.41
N LEU A 262 4.30 8.95 -12.69
CA LEU A 262 4.79 10.03 -11.83
C LEU A 262 6.04 10.64 -12.44
N VAL A 263 6.10 11.96 -12.47
CA VAL A 263 7.32 12.74 -12.68
C VAL A 263 7.60 13.45 -11.37
N LEU A 264 8.75 13.23 -10.76
CA LEU A 264 9.08 13.77 -9.43
C LEU A 264 10.39 14.55 -9.50
N ASP A 265 10.43 15.70 -8.84
CA ASP A 265 11.68 16.42 -8.62
C ASP A 265 12.64 15.62 -7.73
N ASP A 266 12.10 14.86 -6.76
CA ASP A 266 12.84 14.01 -5.84
C ASP A 266 12.13 12.67 -5.60
N PHE A 267 12.86 11.56 -5.77
CA PHE A 267 12.32 10.21 -5.60
C PHE A 267 11.93 9.87 -4.16
N ARG A 268 12.42 10.59 -3.16
CA ARG A 268 11.99 10.44 -1.75
C ARG A 268 10.51 10.75 -1.57
N ASP A 269 9.91 11.51 -2.49
CA ASP A 269 8.49 11.84 -2.44
C ASP A 269 7.59 10.78 -3.06
N LEU A 270 8.14 9.70 -3.62
CA LEU A 270 7.35 8.69 -4.33
C LEU A 270 6.23 8.08 -3.48
N SER A 271 6.51 7.74 -2.23
CA SER A 271 5.52 7.17 -1.31
C SER A 271 4.37 8.14 -1.07
N THR A 272 4.71 9.42 -0.88
CA THR A 272 3.77 10.51 -0.66
C THR A 272 2.95 10.79 -1.91
N ALA A 273 3.61 10.84 -3.07
CA ALA A 273 2.96 11.04 -4.37
C ALA A 273 1.98 9.91 -4.67
N THR A 274 2.39 8.66 -4.47
CA THR A 274 1.53 7.47 -4.66
C THR A 274 0.32 7.49 -3.73
N ALA A 275 0.48 7.93 -2.47
CA ALA A 275 -0.62 8.00 -1.51
C ALA A 275 -1.63 9.13 -1.80
N ARG A 276 -1.24 10.11 -2.62
CA ARG A 276 -2.08 11.24 -3.05
C ARG A 276 -2.73 11.04 -4.43
N CYS A 277 -2.46 9.90 -5.07
CA CYS A 277 -3.11 9.43 -6.29
C CYS A 277 -4.39 8.66 -5.94
#